data_AF-A0A7X7ATA5-F1
#
_entry.id   AF-A0A7X7ATA5-F1
#
_cell.length_a   1.000
_cell.length_b   1.000
_cell.length_c   1.000
_cell.angle_alpha   90.00
_cell.angle_beta   90.00
_cell.angle_gamma   90.00
#
_symmetry.space_group_name_H-M   'P 1'
#
loop_
_entity.id
_entity.type
_entity.pdbx_description
1 polymer ?
#
loop_
_entity_poly.entity_id
_entity_poly.type
_entity_poly.pdbx_seq_one_letter_code
_entity_poly.pdbx_strand_id
1 'polypeptide(L)'
;HIYNEIIRNFELTNRLLKEDDLLNACAILRTTYENIIYVISTSYDNNIIVNLDSQPKDFRVILENNCDKIFTNYFEKEDFNEIYKYLCKIIHPSSMKELMSYLSKTVKYKKYMINNLKYCIVLMEYMYLNFLNKKVDIVSDFDLNLINTSTYVNLINITFYFIDVDKSQRLMKKYLMYDTNNKYVKDNNDKLIELYNELMPNKKMIEIKIIDMAKELDQQINNSKYKNIVDEILKN
;
A
#
# COMPACT_ATOMS: atom_id res chain seq x y z
N HIS A 1 0.95 -4.01 -23.69
CA HIS A 1 -0.43 -3.59 -23.38
C HIS A 1 -0.63 -3.42 -21.88
N ILE A 2 -0.50 -4.49 -21.08
CA ILE A 2 -0.77 -4.44 -19.62
C ILE A 2 0.15 -3.49 -18.83
N TYR A 3 1.42 -3.36 -19.21
CA TYR A 3 2.34 -2.40 -18.58
C TYR A 3 1.88 -0.94 -18.72
N ASN A 4 1.43 -0.55 -19.92
CA ASN A 4 0.89 0.79 -20.16
C ASN A 4 -0.40 1.02 -19.38
N GLU A 5 -1.20 -0.04 -19.19
CA GLU A 5 -2.41 0.01 -18.38
C GLU A 5 -2.10 0.18 -16.89
N ILE A 6 -1.08 -0.51 -16.36
CA ILE A 6 -0.60 -0.32 -14.98
C ILE A 6 -0.16 1.13 -14.76
N ILE A 7 0.66 1.69 -15.66
CA ILE A 7 1.12 3.09 -15.60
C ILE A 7 -0.08 4.05 -15.61
N ARG A 8 -0.97 3.90 -16.59
CA ARG A 8 -2.18 4.73 -16.71
C ARG A 8 -3.07 4.63 -15.47
N ASN A 9 -3.19 3.44 -14.88
CA ASN A 9 -4.01 3.25 -13.69
C ASN A 9 -3.38 3.90 -12.45
N PHE A 10 -2.06 3.90 -12.29
CA PHE A 10 -1.40 4.66 -11.23
C PHE A 10 -1.60 6.18 -11.41
N GLU A 11 -1.44 6.70 -12.63
CA GLU A 11 -1.70 8.12 -12.94
C GLU A 11 -3.16 8.49 -12.63
N LEU A 12 -4.11 7.65 -13.06
CA LEU A 12 -5.53 7.84 -12.81
C LEU A 12 -5.84 7.80 -11.31
N THR A 13 -5.28 6.84 -10.58
CA THR A 13 -5.44 6.73 -9.12
C THR A 13 -4.94 8.00 -8.43
N ASN A 14 -3.75 8.48 -8.80
CA ASN A 14 -3.19 9.71 -8.24
C ASN A 14 -4.05 10.95 -8.53
N ARG A 15 -4.64 11.05 -9.73
CA ARG A 15 -5.59 12.12 -10.06
C ARG A 15 -6.85 12.03 -9.19
N LEU A 16 -7.45 10.84 -9.09
CA LEU A 16 -8.65 10.60 -8.29
C LEU A 16 -8.41 10.91 -6.81
N LEU A 17 -7.24 10.58 -6.26
CA LEU A 17 -6.87 10.93 -4.89
C LEU A 17 -6.71 12.45 -4.67
N LYS A 18 -6.26 13.22 -5.67
CA LYS A 18 -6.21 14.70 -5.61
C LYS A 18 -7.60 15.32 -5.69
N GLU A 19 -8.48 14.69 -6.46
CA GLU A 19 -9.91 15.02 -6.58
C GLU A 19 -10.74 14.43 -5.44
N ASP A 20 -10.07 13.81 -4.44
CA ASP A 20 -10.72 13.38 -3.22
C ASP A 20 -11.74 12.23 -3.45
N ASP A 21 -11.65 11.56 -4.62
CA ASP A 21 -12.49 10.45 -5.11
C ASP A 21 -11.88 9.09 -4.73
N LEU A 22 -12.06 8.77 -3.45
CA LEU A 22 -11.44 7.61 -2.81
C LEU A 22 -11.92 6.26 -3.34
N LEU A 23 -13.18 6.16 -3.73
CA LEU A 23 -13.78 4.88 -4.13
C LEU A 23 -13.31 4.46 -5.51
N ASN A 24 -13.33 5.40 -6.46
CA ASN A 24 -12.80 5.14 -7.78
C ASN A 24 -11.29 4.93 -7.72
N ALA A 25 -10.57 5.71 -6.90
CA ALA A 25 -9.14 5.49 -6.67
C ALA A 25 -8.86 4.05 -6.18
N CYS A 26 -9.61 3.58 -5.17
CA CYS A 26 -9.42 2.23 -4.65
C CYS A 26 -9.82 1.13 -5.64
N ALA A 27 -10.89 1.34 -6.42
CA ALA A 27 -11.32 0.38 -7.43
C ALA A 27 -10.25 0.20 -8.52
N ILE A 28 -9.72 1.32 -9.04
CA ILE A 28 -8.62 1.29 -10.01
C ILE A 28 -7.37 0.66 -9.39
N LEU A 29 -7.03 1.02 -8.16
CA LEU A 29 -5.85 0.46 -7.48
C LEU A 29 -5.95 -1.05 -7.27
N ARG A 30 -7.15 -1.59 -6.98
CA ARG A 30 -7.38 -3.04 -6.93
C ARG A 30 -7.09 -3.69 -8.28
N THR A 31 -7.61 -3.14 -9.38
CA THR A 31 -7.34 -3.66 -10.72
C THR A 31 -5.86 -3.57 -11.07
N THR A 32 -5.18 -2.47 -10.71
CA THR A 32 -3.73 -2.33 -10.86
C THR A 32 -2.98 -3.43 -10.12
N TYR A 33 -3.39 -3.74 -8.89
CA TYR A 33 -2.79 -4.81 -8.09
C TYR A 33 -2.95 -6.17 -8.76
N GLU A 34 -4.16 -6.50 -9.22
CA GLU A 34 -4.43 -7.74 -9.95
C GLU A 34 -3.56 -7.85 -11.22
N ASN A 35 -3.40 -6.75 -11.96
CA ASN A 35 -2.54 -6.69 -13.15
C ASN A 35 -1.05 -6.86 -12.81
N ILE A 36 -0.56 -6.27 -11.72
CA ILE A 36 0.84 -6.43 -11.29
C ILE A 36 1.10 -7.90 -10.93
N ILE A 37 0.22 -8.55 -10.16
CA ILE A 37 0.38 -9.97 -9.81
C ILE A 37 0.39 -10.82 -11.07
N TYR A 38 -0.55 -10.58 -11.98
CA TYR A 38 -0.57 -11.27 -13.26
C TYR A 38 0.78 -11.18 -13.99
N VAL A 39 1.35 -9.98 -14.09
CA VAL A 39 2.65 -9.75 -14.73
C VAL A 39 3.77 -10.52 -14.02
N ILE A 40 3.83 -10.46 -12.69
CA ILE A 40 4.86 -11.15 -11.91
C ILE A 40 4.73 -12.67 -12.09
N SER A 41 3.52 -13.22 -11.94
CA SER A 41 3.27 -14.65 -12.07
C SER A 41 3.63 -15.16 -13.47
N THR A 42 3.15 -14.51 -14.52
CA THR A 42 3.42 -14.90 -15.91
C THR A 42 4.87 -14.68 -16.33
N SER A 43 5.58 -13.73 -15.71
CA SER A 43 7.02 -13.59 -15.91
C SER A 43 7.84 -14.63 -15.14
N TYR A 44 7.31 -15.20 -14.05
CA TYR A 44 7.98 -16.23 -13.26
C TYR A 44 7.79 -17.61 -13.88
N ASP A 45 6.55 -17.96 -14.29
CA ASP A 45 6.23 -19.23 -14.93
C ASP A 45 5.56 -19.01 -16.29
N ASN A 46 6.33 -19.27 -17.35
CA ASN A 46 5.87 -19.13 -18.74
C ASN A 46 4.83 -20.19 -19.15
N ASN A 47 4.58 -21.21 -18.31
CA ASN A 47 3.59 -22.26 -18.60
C ASN A 47 2.20 -21.92 -18.08
N ILE A 48 2.01 -20.76 -17.45
CA ILE A 48 0.69 -20.33 -16.99
C ILE A 48 -0.22 -20.12 -18.20
N ILE A 49 -1.23 -20.97 -18.33
CA ILE A 49 -2.26 -20.85 -19.36
C ILE A 49 -3.33 -19.89 -18.83
N VAL A 50 -3.43 -18.72 -19.47
CA VAL A 50 -4.42 -17.69 -19.15
C VAL A 50 -5.63 -17.86 -20.06
N ASN A 51 -6.80 -18.05 -19.47
CA ASN A 51 -8.07 -18.21 -20.18
C ASN A 51 -9.18 -17.39 -19.50
N LEU A 52 -10.41 -17.47 -20.03
CA LEU A 52 -11.56 -16.72 -19.51
C LEU A 52 -11.96 -17.12 -18.08
N ASP A 53 -11.58 -18.31 -17.64
CA ASP A 53 -11.89 -18.81 -16.29
C ASP A 53 -10.84 -18.38 -15.26
N SER A 54 -9.67 -17.91 -15.71
CA SER A 54 -8.57 -17.50 -14.85
C SER A 54 -8.99 -16.37 -13.91
N GLN A 55 -8.80 -16.57 -12.62
CA GLN A 55 -9.17 -15.62 -11.57
C GLN A 55 -7.92 -14.93 -10.99
N PRO A 56 -8.05 -13.70 -10.45
CA PRO A 56 -6.95 -13.05 -9.72
C PRO A 56 -6.36 -13.90 -8.59
N LYS A 57 -7.16 -14.80 -8.00
CA LYS A 57 -6.71 -15.73 -6.95
C LYS A 57 -5.66 -16.72 -7.46
N ASP A 58 -5.78 -17.17 -8.71
CA ASP A 58 -4.91 -18.20 -9.26
C ASP A 58 -3.47 -17.69 -9.34
N PHE A 59 -3.29 -16.44 -9.76
CA PHE A 59 -2.00 -15.77 -9.79
C PHE A 59 -1.44 -15.49 -8.39
N ARG A 60 -2.30 -15.11 -7.43
CA ARG A 60 -1.88 -14.93 -6.02
C ARG A 60 -1.29 -16.20 -5.42
N VAL A 61 -1.94 -17.35 -5.64
CA VAL A 61 -1.45 -18.65 -5.13
C VAL A 61 -0.06 -18.98 -5.68
N ILE A 62 0.24 -18.56 -6.91
CA ILE A 62 1.58 -18.73 -7.49
C ILE A 62 2.62 -17.90 -6.73
N LEU A 63 2.31 -16.64 -6.40
CA LEU A 63 3.20 -15.81 -5.58
C LEU A 63 3.37 -16.40 -4.18
N GLU A 64 2.28 -16.79 -3.52
CA GLU A 64 2.30 -17.37 -2.17
C GLU A 64 3.17 -18.63 -2.11
N ASN A 65 3.02 -19.54 -3.07
CA ASN A 65 3.77 -20.81 -3.10
C ASN A 65 5.24 -20.66 -3.49
N ASN A 66 5.62 -19.52 -4.08
CA ASN A 66 6.96 -19.29 -4.61
C ASN A 66 7.59 -17.99 -4.07
N CYS A 67 7.12 -17.49 -2.94
CA CYS A 67 7.49 -16.18 -2.41
C CYS A 67 9.01 -15.98 -2.34
N ASP A 68 9.74 -16.92 -1.74
CA ASP A 68 11.21 -16.86 -1.58
C ASP A 68 11.98 -16.88 -2.91
N LYS A 69 11.37 -17.41 -3.97
CA LYS A 69 11.97 -17.48 -5.30
C LYS A 69 11.72 -16.20 -6.10
N ILE A 70 10.53 -15.61 -5.93
CA ILE A 70 10.07 -14.45 -6.70
C ILE A 70 10.53 -13.14 -6.05
N PHE A 71 10.56 -13.09 -4.73
CA PHE A 71 10.87 -11.91 -3.95
C PHE A 71 12.10 -12.13 -3.07
N THR A 72 12.59 -11.02 -2.52
CA THR A 72 13.55 -11.04 -1.41
C THR A 72 12.82 -11.34 -0.09
N ASN A 73 13.57 -11.42 1.00
CA ASN A 73 13.04 -11.64 2.36
C ASN A 73 12.22 -10.47 2.94
N TYR A 74 11.91 -9.45 2.14
CA TYR A 74 11.06 -8.31 2.52
C TYR A 74 9.58 -8.54 2.26
N PHE A 75 9.21 -9.62 1.56
CA PHE A 75 7.82 -10.04 1.39
C PHE A 75 7.61 -11.43 1.98
N GLU A 76 6.56 -11.55 2.78
CA GLU A 76 6.03 -12.81 3.28
C GLU A 76 4.86 -13.26 2.40
N LYS A 77 4.62 -14.57 2.37
CA LYS A 77 3.52 -15.14 1.55
C LYS A 77 2.15 -14.57 1.92
N GLU A 78 1.95 -14.17 3.19
CA GLU A 78 0.71 -13.58 3.66
C GLU A 78 0.41 -12.20 3.05
N ASP A 79 1.46 -11.43 2.71
CA ASP A 79 1.35 -10.04 2.29
C ASP A 79 0.45 -9.88 1.04
N PHE A 80 0.53 -10.82 0.10
CA PHE A 80 -0.24 -10.75 -1.15
C PHE A 80 -1.75 -10.82 -0.89
N ASN A 81 -2.15 -11.67 0.05
CA ASN A 81 -3.55 -11.80 0.40
C ASN A 81 -4.02 -10.63 1.26
N GLU A 82 -3.15 -10.07 2.11
CA GLU A 82 -3.46 -8.90 2.92
C GLU A 82 -3.72 -7.65 2.08
N ILE A 83 -2.84 -7.35 1.11
CA ILE A 83 -3.03 -6.22 0.18
C ILE A 83 -4.34 -6.38 -0.59
N TYR A 84 -4.60 -7.57 -1.15
CA TYR A 84 -5.85 -7.84 -1.88
C TYR A 84 -7.09 -7.63 -1.03
N LYS A 85 -7.12 -8.22 0.18
CA LYS A 85 -8.25 -8.13 1.11
C LYS A 85 -8.50 -6.68 1.52
N TYR A 86 -7.44 -5.91 1.76
CA TYR A 86 -7.54 -4.50 2.10
C TYR A 86 -8.24 -3.70 1.00
N LEU A 87 -7.78 -3.85 -0.25
CA LEU A 87 -8.37 -3.14 -1.41
C LEU A 87 -9.82 -3.58 -1.67
N CYS A 88 -10.11 -4.88 -1.55
CA CYS A 88 -11.48 -5.41 -1.67
C CYS A 88 -12.44 -4.87 -0.61
N LYS A 89 -11.95 -4.69 0.62
CA LYS A 89 -12.75 -4.19 1.73
C LYS A 89 -13.25 -2.77 1.46
N ILE A 90 -12.39 -1.88 0.98
CA ILE A 90 -12.78 -0.48 0.75
C ILE A 90 -13.90 -0.36 -0.28
N ILE A 91 -13.85 -1.16 -1.34
CA ILE A 91 -14.83 -1.13 -2.43
C ILE A 91 -16.06 -2.01 -2.18
N HIS A 92 -16.07 -2.81 -1.11
CA HIS A 92 -17.20 -3.68 -0.79
C HIS A 92 -18.45 -2.82 -0.55
N PRO A 93 -19.63 -3.13 -1.14
CA PRO A 93 -20.80 -2.25 -1.09
C PRO A 93 -21.23 -1.81 0.32
N SER A 94 -21.14 -2.71 1.31
CA SER A 94 -21.45 -2.38 2.71
C SER A 94 -20.44 -1.40 3.29
N SER A 95 -19.15 -1.65 3.04
CA SER A 95 -18.05 -0.78 3.49
C SER A 95 -18.10 0.57 2.78
N MET A 96 -18.43 0.60 1.48
CA MET A 96 -18.60 1.81 0.67
C MET A 96 -19.73 2.72 1.18
N LYS A 97 -20.91 2.17 1.51
CA LYS A 97 -22.03 2.95 2.04
C LYS A 97 -21.67 3.61 3.37
N GLU A 98 -21.03 2.85 4.25
CA GLU A 98 -20.55 3.35 5.53
C GLU A 98 -19.42 4.37 5.34
N LEU A 99 -18.46 4.09 4.45
CA LEU A 99 -17.36 4.99 4.07
C LEU A 99 -17.93 6.36 3.69
N MET A 100 -18.87 6.38 2.73
CA MET A 100 -19.50 7.59 2.24
C MET A 100 -20.29 8.33 3.34
N SER A 101 -20.94 7.60 4.26
CA SER A 101 -21.67 8.21 5.38
C SER A 101 -20.77 8.91 6.41
N TYR A 102 -19.54 8.43 6.59
CA TYR A 102 -18.58 8.97 7.57
C TYR A 102 -17.61 9.98 6.95
N LEU A 103 -17.11 9.70 5.74
CA LEU A 103 -16.23 10.58 4.99
C LEU A 103 -16.90 11.91 4.64
N SER A 104 -18.19 11.89 4.32
CA SER A 104 -18.98 13.10 4.04
C SER A 104 -19.07 14.05 5.24
N LYS A 105 -18.80 13.56 6.46
CA LYS A 105 -18.97 14.33 7.70
C LYS A 105 -17.65 14.77 8.34
N THR A 106 -16.50 14.22 7.92
CA THR A 106 -15.24 14.42 8.66
C THR A 106 -14.00 14.39 7.76
N VAL A 107 -13.49 15.59 7.43
CA VAL A 107 -12.28 15.81 6.59
C VAL A 107 -11.07 15.01 7.07
N LYS A 108 -10.91 14.83 8.39
CA LYS A 108 -9.79 14.08 8.98
C LYS A 108 -9.76 12.61 8.54
N TYR A 109 -10.90 11.92 8.54
CA TYR A 109 -10.95 10.50 8.14
C TYR A 109 -10.73 10.33 6.65
N LYS A 110 -11.17 11.31 5.85
CA LYS A 110 -10.86 11.37 4.43
C LYS A 110 -9.35 11.43 4.19
N LYS A 111 -8.65 12.32 4.91
CA LYS A 111 -7.18 12.41 4.86
C LYS A 111 -6.50 11.12 5.28
N TYR A 112 -6.98 10.47 6.35
CA TYR A 112 -6.48 9.16 6.77
C TYR A 112 -6.59 8.11 5.66
N MET A 113 -7.78 7.99 5.03
CA MET A 113 -8.00 7.03 3.95
C MET A 113 -7.15 7.34 2.71
N ILE A 114 -7.02 8.61 2.34
CA ILE A 114 -6.13 9.05 1.25
C ILE A 114 -4.69 8.62 1.53
N ASN A 115 -4.20 8.86 2.75
CA ASN A 115 -2.83 8.50 3.14
C ASN A 115 -2.59 6.99 3.10
N ASN A 116 -3.56 6.17 3.53
CA ASN A 116 -3.43 4.71 3.40
C ASN A 116 -3.41 4.26 1.94
N LEU A 117 -4.27 4.82 1.07
CA LEU A 117 -4.24 4.47 -0.36
C LEU A 117 -2.93 4.89 -1.03
N LYS A 118 -2.35 6.03 -0.63
CA LYS A 118 -0.99 6.43 -1.06
C LYS A 118 0.05 5.42 -0.61
N TYR A 119 -0.03 4.94 0.62
CA TYR A 119 0.86 3.87 1.08
C TYR A 119 0.68 2.58 0.28
N CYS A 120 -0.56 2.19 -0.05
CA CYS A 120 -0.80 1.03 -0.92
C CYS A 120 -0.18 1.21 -2.31
N ILE A 121 -0.22 2.40 -2.90
CA ILE A 121 0.47 2.68 -4.18
C ILE A 121 1.96 2.39 -4.03
N VAL A 122 2.63 2.98 -3.03
CA VAL A 122 4.07 2.79 -2.81
C VAL A 122 4.42 1.33 -2.55
N LEU A 123 3.61 0.62 -1.76
CA LEU A 123 3.81 -0.80 -1.47
C LEU A 123 3.71 -1.66 -2.74
N MET A 124 2.77 -1.35 -3.64
CA MET A 124 2.59 -2.07 -4.90
C MET A 124 3.72 -1.78 -5.90
N GLU A 125 4.18 -0.53 -5.98
CA GLU A 125 5.35 -0.16 -6.77
C GLU A 125 6.60 -0.86 -6.24
N TYR A 126 6.81 -0.85 -4.93
CA TYR A 126 7.90 -1.55 -4.27
C TYR A 126 7.83 -3.07 -4.50
N MET A 127 6.65 -3.68 -4.44
CA MET A 127 6.48 -5.11 -4.76
C MET A 127 6.99 -5.42 -6.17
N TYR A 128 6.62 -4.60 -7.16
CA TYR A 128 7.08 -4.80 -8.53
C TYR A 128 8.60 -4.58 -8.67
N LEU A 129 9.15 -3.54 -8.04
CA LEU A 129 10.60 -3.29 -8.02
C LEU A 129 11.37 -4.42 -7.32
N ASN A 130 10.86 -4.93 -6.20
CA ASN A 130 11.49 -6.02 -5.45
C ASN A 130 11.59 -7.28 -6.30
N PHE A 131 10.53 -7.61 -7.04
CA PHE A 131 10.53 -8.70 -8.01
C PHE A 131 11.60 -8.50 -9.10
N LEU A 132 11.66 -7.31 -9.70
CA LEU A 132 12.65 -7.02 -10.73
C LEU A 132 14.08 -7.14 -10.20
N ASN A 133 14.35 -6.53 -9.04
CA ASN A 133 15.63 -6.57 -8.35
C ASN A 133 16.06 -8.00 -8.02
N LYS A 134 15.14 -8.83 -7.51
CA LYS A 134 15.38 -10.26 -7.25
C LYS A 134 15.73 -11.01 -8.53
N LYS A 135 15.07 -10.71 -9.65
CA LYS A 135 15.30 -11.35 -10.95
C LYS A 135 16.68 -11.04 -11.54
N VAL A 136 17.24 -9.86 -11.25
CA VAL A 136 18.56 -9.41 -11.75
C VAL A 136 19.66 -9.46 -10.68
N ASP A 137 19.36 -9.99 -9.49
CA ASP A 137 20.26 -10.09 -8.33
C ASP A 137 20.88 -8.74 -7.90
N ILE A 138 20.05 -7.68 -7.88
CA ILE A 138 20.44 -6.35 -7.42
C ILE A 138 19.80 -6.07 -6.06
N VAL A 139 20.60 -5.59 -5.11
CA VAL A 139 20.10 -5.02 -3.85
C VAL A 139 20.15 -3.50 -3.96
N SER A 140 18.99 -2.86 -3.82
CA SER A 140 18.84 -1.40 -3.91
C SER A 140 18.49 -0.84 -2.53
N ASP A 141 19.47 -0.20 -1.88
CA ASP A 141 19.25 0.48 -0.60
C ASP A 141 18.23 1.61 -0.73
N PHE A 142 18.11 2.19 -1.92
CA PHE A 142 17.12 3.23 -2.21
C PHE A 142 15.68 2.72 -2.07
N ASP A 143 15.37 1.58 -2.68
CA ASP A 143 14.01 1.02 -2.65
C ASP A 143 13.62 0.62 -1.21
N LEU A 144 14.60 0.11 -0.45
CA LEU A 144 14.46 -0.22 0.96
C LEU A 144 14.22 1.02 1.84
N ASN A 145 14.98 2.08 1.62
CA ASN A 145 14.79 3.33 2.35
C ASN A 145 13.43 3.97 2.03
N LEU A 146 13.00 3.91 0.77
CA LEU A 146 11.70 4.42 0.34
C LEU A 146 10.55 3.67 1.04
N ILE A 147 10.57 2.33 1.01
CA ILE A 147 9.50 1.55 1.65
C ILE A 147 9.55 1.68 3.17
N ASN A 148 10.72 1.66 3.80
CA ASN A 148 10.85 1.83 5.25
C ASN A 148 10.29 3.18 5.71
N THR A 149 10.62 4.25 4.99
CA THR A 149 10.09 5.60 5.28
C THR A 149 8.57 5.63 5.12
N SER A 150 8.06 5.07 4.02
CA SER A 150 6.62 5.07 3.73
C SER A 150 5.82 4.25 4.74
N THR A 151 6.34 3.08 5.13
CA THR A 151 5.77 2.23 6.17
C THR A 151 5.73 2.95 7.50
N TYR A 152 6.82 3.61 7.87
CA TYR A 152 6.90 4.38 9.12
C TYR A 152 5.87 5.52 9.16
N VAL A 153 5.76 6.29 8.06
CA VAL A 153 4.74 7.35 7.93
C VAL A 153 3.33 6.77 8.02
N ASN A 154 3.07 5.61 7.41
CA ASN A 154 1.77 4.97 7.47
C ASN A 154 1.42 4.46 8.87
N LEU A 155 2.38 3.88 9.59
CA LEU A 155 2.19 3.48 10.99
C LEU A 155 1.76 4.68 11.84
N ILE A 156 2.39 5.83 11.67
CA ILE A 156 2.04 7.06 12.38
C ILE A 156 0.64 7.55 12.00
N ASN A 157 0.29 7.49 10.71
CA ASN A 157 -1.05 7.82 10.21
C ASN A 157 -2.12 6.92 10.88
N ILE A 158 -1.84 5.61 11.01
CA ILE A 158 -2.68 4.65 11.73
C ILE A 158 -2.78 4.98 13.21
N THR A 159 -1.67 5.25 13.89
CA THR A 159 -1.65 5.60 15.32
C THR A 159 -2.46 6.87 15.60
N PHE A 160 -2.29 7.94 14.81
CA PHE A 160 -3.08 9.16 14.97
C PHE A 160 -4.56 8.96 14.72
N TYR A 161 -4.92 8.11 13.74
CA TYR A 161 -6.31 7.74 13.54
C TYR A 161 -6.90 7.05 14.78
N PHE A 162 -6.18 6.10 15.37
CA PHE A 162 -6.65 5.41 16.58
C PHE A 162 -6.88 6.40 17.75
N ILE A 163 -5.99 7.38 17.93
CA ILE A 163 -6.13 8.43 18.96
C ILE A 163 -7.40 9.25 18.76
N ASP A 164 -7.62 9.71 17.53
CA ASP A 164 -8.76 10.57 17.21
C ASP A 164 -10.08 9.80 17.35
N VAL A 165 -10.08 8.48 17.09
CA VAL A 165 -11.26 7.62 17.20
C VAL A 165 -11.53 7.13 18.63
N ASP A 166 -10.53 7.05 19.51
CA ASP A 166 -10.73 6.62 20.90
C ASP A 166 -11.65 7.58 21.68
N LYS A 167 -11.69 8.86 21.29
CA LYS A 167 -12.62 9.86 21.84
C LYS A 167 -13.97 9.91 21.12
N SER A 168 -14.11 9.30 19.94
CA SER A 168 -15.32 9.37 19.11
C SER A 168 -15.83 7.97 18.70
N GLN A 169 -16.77 7.46 19.50
CA GLN A 169 -17.71 6.38 19.24
C GLN A 169 -17.16 5.00 18.82
N ARG A 170 -17.49 4.02 19.67
CA ARG A 170 -17.52 2.56 19.49
C ARG A 170 -17.82 2.06 18.06
N LEU A 171 -18.56 2.80 17.23
CA LEU A 171 -18.92 2.47 15.84
C LEU A 171 -17.77 2.61 14.82
N MET A 172 -16.84 3.56 14.98
CA MET A 172 -15.70 3.69 14.05
C MET A 172 -14.62 2.64 14.30
N LYS A 173 -14.42 2.26 15.57
CA LYS A 173 -13.75 1.01 15.94
C LYS A 173 -14.44 -0.16 15.25
N LYS A 174 -15.78 -0.22 15.21
CA LYS A 174 -16.46 -1.26 14.42
C LYS A 174 -16.09 -1.16 12.94
N TYR A 175 -16.17 -0.01 12.30
CA TYR A 175 -15.98 0.13 10.86
C TYR A 175 -14.62 -0.35 10.31
N LEU A 176 -13.51 -0.04 10.99
CA LEU A 176 -12.20 -0.56 10.59
C LEU A 176 -11.88 -1.92 11.22
N MET A 177 -12.40 -2.23 12.41
CA MET A 177 -12.12 -3.47 13.14
C MET A 177 -13.15 -4.61 12.95
N TYR A 178 -14.28 -4.42 12.25
CA TYR A 178 -15.32 -5.47 12.16
C TYR A 178 -15.11 -6.53 11.10
N ASP A 179 -14.15 -6.42 10.18
CA ASP A 179 -13.97 -7.53 9.22
C ASP A 179 -12.61 -7.68 8.52
N THR A 180 -11.53 -7.24 9.17
CA THR A 180 -10.33 -8.09 9.12
C THR A 180 -10.52 -9.01 10.30
N ASN A 181 -10.92 -10.26 10.04
CA ASN A 181 -10.67 -11.44 10.87
C ASN A 181 -10.40 -11.02 12.33
N ASN A 182 -11.39 -11.07 13.23
CA ASN A 182 -11.26 -10.67 14.65
C ASN A 182 -9.92 -11.15 15.28
N LYS A 183 -9.34 -12.21 14.71
CA LYS A 183 -7.94 -12.65 14.76
C LYS A 183 -6.86 -11.60 14.40
N TYR A 184 -6.69 -11.05 13.18
CA TYR A 184 -5.60 -10.08 12.86
C TYR A 184 -5.58 -8.86 13.77
N VAL A 185 -6.76 -8.28 14.03
CA VAL A 185 -6.85 -7.13 14.94
C VAL A 185 -6.57 -7.56 16.37
N LYS A 186 -7.07 -8.71 16.87
CA LYS A 186 -6.64 -9.23 18.18
C LYS A 186 -5.15 -9.54 18.26
N ASP A 187 -4.62 -10.24 17.25
CA ASP A 187 -3.25 -10.73 17.14
C ASP A 187 -2.24 -9.57 17.06
N ASN A 188 -2.68 -8.40 16.58
CA ASN A 188 -1.85 -7.19 16.49
C ASN A 188 -2.34 -6.04 17.37
N ASN A 189 -3.43 -6.18 18.14
CA ASN A 189 -3.96 -5.11 18.99
C ASN A 189 -2.93 -4.69 20.03
N ASP A 190 -2.30 -5.69 20.65
CA ASP A 190 -1.29 -5.48 21.68
C ASP A 190 -0.05 -4.82 21.08
N LYS A 191 0.38 -5.21 19.87
CA LYS A 191 1.46 -4.55 19.14
C LYS A 191 1.13 -3.10 18.77
N LEU A 192 -0.11 -2.82 18.37
CA LEU A 192 -0.56 -1.46 18.05
C LEU A 192 -0.67 -0.59 19.30
N ILE A 193 -1.09 -1.15 20.44
CA ILE A 193 -1.12 -0.48 21.74
C ILE A 193 0.30 -0.23 22.25
N GLU A 194 1.20 -1.20 22.11
CA GLU A 194 2.61 -1.08 22.46
C GLU A 194 3.30 -0.01 21.62
N LEU A 195 3.12 -0.06 20.30
CA LEU A 195 3.60 0.96 19.37
C LEU A 195 3.00 2.34 19.71
N TYR A 196 1.72 2.41 20.06
CA TYR A 196 1.09 3.65 20.52
C TYR A 196 1.75 4.21 21.79
N ASN A 197 1.99 3.36 22.79
CA ASN A 197 2.61 3.73 24.05
C ASN A 197 4.08 4.15 23.87
N GLU A 198 4.77 3.59 22.87
CA GLU A 198 6.13 3.97 22.50
C GLU A 198 6.17 5.29 21.72
N LEU A 199 5.23 5.48 20.78
CA LEU A 199 5.22 6.64 19.89
C LEU A 199 4.69 7.91 20.57
N MET A 200 3.70 7.80 21.45
CA MET A 200 3.04 8.98 22.03
C MET A 200 3.96 9.89 22.86
N PRO A 201 4.76 9.37 23.79
CA PRO A 201 5.70 10.19 24.56
C PRO A 201 6.75 10.87 23.66
N ASN A 202 7.05 10.26 22.53
CA ASN A 202 8.12 10.66 21.62
C ASN A 202 7.64 11.39 20.37
N LYS A 203 6.37 11.79 20.29
CA LYS A 203 5.74 12.36 19.08
C LYS A 203 6.61 13.39 18.35
N LYS A 204 7.14 14.38 19.07
CA LYS A 204 8.00 15.43 18.47
C LYS A 204 9.31 14.86 17.93
N MET A 205 9.92 13.91 18.64
CA MET A 205 11.16 13.25 18.21
C MET A 205 10.92 12.39 16.97
N ILE A 206 9.75 11.77 16.87
CA ILE A 206 9.31 10.99 15.72
C ILE A 206 9.08 11.89 14.50
N GLU A 207 8.39 13.02 14.69
CA GLU A 207 8.22 14.04 13.64
C GLU A 207 9.58 14.51 13.10
N ILE A 208 10.56 14.74 13.98
CA ILE A 208 11.94 15.09 13.59
C ILE A 208 12.59 13.96 12.80
N LYS A 209 12.50 12.70 13.27
CA LYS A 209 13.05 11.53 12.56
C LYS A 209 12.46 11.37 11.15
N ILE A 210 11.15 11.56 10.98
CA ILE A 210 10.50 11.52 9.66
C ILE A 210 11.09 12.59 8.75
N ILE A 211 11.23 13.82 9.26
CA ILE A 211 11.79 14.93 8.49
C ILE A 211 13.21 14.62 8.04
N ASP A 212 14.02 14.03 8.92
CA ASP A 212 15.41 13.71 8.60
C ASP A 212 15.50 12.53 7.60
N MET A 213 14.68 11.49 7.77
CA MET A 213 14.55 10.41 6.77
C MET A 213 14.06 10.92 5.42
N ALA A 214 13.10 11.86 5.40
CA ALA A 214 12.59 12.47 4.18
C ALA A 214 13.67 13.30 3.47
N LYS A 215 14.48 14.07 4.21
CA LYS A 215 15.62 14.82 3.63
C LYS A 215 16.66 13.88 3.04
N GLU A 216 16.95 12.77 3.73
CA GLU A 216 17.89 11.76 3.23
C GLU A 216 17.37 11.12 1.94
N LEU A 217 16.08 10.76 1.91
CA LEU A 217 15.43 10.26 0.71
C LEU A 217 15.45 11.29 -0.43
N ASP A 218 15.17 12.56 -0.15
CA ASP A 218 15.25 13.65 -1.13
C ASP A 218 16.67 13.80 -1.69
N GLN A 219 17.70 13.66 -0.86
CA GLN A 219 19.09 13.65 -1.31
C GLN A 219 19.39 12.44 -2.19
N GLN A 220 18.93 11.24 -1.80
CA GLN A 220 19.09 10.03 -2.60
C GLN A 220 18.38 10.15 -3.95
N ILE A 221 17.15 10.67 -4.00
CA ILE A 221 16.43 10.97 -5.25
C ILE A 221 17.24 11.92 -6.11
N ASN A 222 17.73 13.03 -5.54
CA ASN A 222 18.50 14.03 -6.27
C ASN A 222 19.83 13.50 -6.83
N ASN A 223 20.46 12.57 -6.12
CA ASN A 223 21.73 11.96 -6.51
C ASN A 223 21.56 10.71 -7.39
N SER A 224 20.35 10.17 -7.49
CA SER A 224 20.06 8.99 -8.27
C SER A 224 19.89 9.31 -9.76
N LYS A 225 20.09 8.30 -10.60
CA LYS A 225 19.73 8.37 -12.03
C LYS A 225 18.22 8.56 -12.25
N TYR A 226 17.37 8.35 -11.23
CA TYR A 226 15.93 8.58 -11.32
C TYR A 226 15.60 10.04 -11.61
N LYS A 227 16.34 11.00 -11.05
CA LYS A 227 16.06 12.42 -11.34
C LYS A 227 16.18 12.72 -12.84
N ASN A 228 17.24 12.24 -13.48
CA ASN A 228 17.45 12.45 -14.92
C ASN A 228 16.39 11.75 -15.76
N ILE A 229 16.01 10.51 -15.40
CA ILE A 229 14.98 9.73 -16.11
C ILE A 229 13.59 10.33 -15.92
N VAL A 230 13.23 10.74 -14.69
CA VAL A 230 11.97 11.43 -14.38
C VAL A 230 11.91 12.79 -15.08
N ASP A 231 13.00 13.55 -15.08
CA ASP A 231 13.09 14.82 -15.80
C ASP A 231 12.99 14.64 -17.32
N GLU A 232 13.49 13.53 -17.89
CA GLU A 232 13.30 13.16 -19.30
C GLU A 232 11.86 12.77 -19.61
N ILE A 233 11.20 12.03 -18.72
CA ILE A 233 9.80 11.62 -18.87
C ILE A 233 8.86 12.82 -18.75
N LEU A 234 9.13 13.75 -17.82
CA LEU A 234 8.30 14.95 -17.62
C LEU A 234 8.51 16.03 -18.69
N LYS A 235 9.59 15.96 -19.47
CA LYS A 235 9.88 16.88 -20.58
C LYS A 235 9.31 16.42 -21.93
N ASN A 236 8.94 15.15 -22.05
CA ASN A 236 8.25 14.59 -23.23
C ASN A 236 6.73 14.55 -23.01
#